data_AF-A0AAF0PZU8-F1
#
_entry.id   AF-A0AAF0PZU8-F1
#
_cell.length_a   1.000
_cell.length_b   1.000
_cell.length_c   1.000
_cell.angle_alpha   90.00
_cell.angle_beta   90.00
_cell.angle_gamma   90.00
#
_symmetry.space_group_name_H-M   'P 1'
#
loop_
_entity.id
_entity.type
_entity.pdbx_description
1 polymer ?
#
loop_
_entity_poly.entity_id
_entity_poly.type
_entity_poly.pdbx_seq_one_letter_code
_entity_poly.pdbx_strand_id
1 'polypeptide(L)'
;MSIVSTAFLQNRPAELIAKFLDEKLRAGNKGTSEEELEGTLDKVLVLFRFIQGKDVFEAFYKKDLAKRLLLGKSASIDAEKSMISKLKTECGSQFTNKLEGMFKSWNNLQTDHDGLGCTCVSIILSPFHLHSPTPLVPCYFLCTMLYLGYFD
;
A
#
# COMPACT_ATOMS: atom_id res chain seq x y z
N MET A 1 16.87 -32.72 2.25
CA MET A 1 17.08 -31.31 2.62
C MET A 1 17.13 -30.42 1.37
N SER A 2 16.18 -30.56 0.44
CA SER A 2 16.28 -29.91 -0.90
C SER A 2 14.98 -29.22 -1.36
N ILE A 3 13.88 -29.37 -0.62
CA ILE A 3 12.55 -28.84 -1.00
C ILE A 3 12.34 -27.41 -0.45
N VAL A 4 13.00 -27.07 0.67
CA VAL A 4 12.82 -25.77 1.35
C VAL A 4 13.51 -24.62 0.59
N SER A 5 14.58 -24.89 -0.16
CA SER A 5 15.34 -23.85 -0.86
C SER A 5 14.74 -23.44 -2.21
N THR A 6 13.96 -24.31 -2.85
CA THR A 6 13.30 -23.98 -4.13
C THR A 6 12.02 -23.20 -3.92
N ALA A 7 11.23 -23.50 -2.88
CA ALA A 7 10.01 -22.76 -2.53
C ALA A 7 10.28 -21.28 -2.18
N PHE A 8 11.42 -20.99 -1.54
CA PHE A 8 11.82 -19.61 -1.21
C PHE A 8 12.20 -18.77 -2.46
N LEU A 9 12.63 -19.43 -3.55
CA LEU A 9 12.97 -18.77 -4.83
C LEU A 9 11.76 -18.58 -5.74
N GLN A 10 10.75 -19.45 -5.66
CA GLN A 10 9.54 -19.38 -6.50
C GLN A 10 8.73 -18.08 -6.27
N ASN A 11 8.84 -17.49 -5.08
CA ASN A 11 8.05 -16.32 -4.70
C ASN A 11 8.86 -15.00 -4.71
N ARG A 12 10.18 -15.08 -4.95
CA ARG A 12 11.06 -13.91 -5.02
C ARG A 12 10.68 -12.93 -6.13
N PRO A 13 10.24 -13.37 -7.34
CA PRO A 13 9.75 -12.44 -8.36
C PRO A 13 8.54 -11.63 -7.89
N ALA A 14 7.60 -12.25 -7.18
CA ALA A 14 6.40 -11.60 -6.66
C ALA A 14 6.75 -10.48 -5.68
N GLU A 15 7.64 -10.77 -4.74
CA GLU A 15 8.16 -9.79 -3.78
C GLU A 15 8.89 -8.63 -4.48
N LEU A 16 9.74 -8.93 -5.46
CA LEU A 16 10.51 -7.92 -6.19
C LEU A 16 9.61 -6.98 -6.98
N ILE A 17 8.55 -7.51 -7.62
CA ILE A 17 7.57 -6.65 -8.31
C ILE A 17 6.83 -5.75 -7.31
N ALA A 18 6.41 -6.28 -6.16
CA ALA A 18 5.75 -5.47 -5.13
C ALA A 18 6.65 -4.32 -4.63
N LYS A 19 7.93 -4.62 -4.36
CA LYS A 19 8.92 -3.61 -3.93
C LYS A 19 9.18 -2.56 -5.01
N PHE A 20 9.32 -2.98 -6.26
CA PHE A 20 9.54 -2.06 -7.37
C PHE A 20 8.36 -1.08 -7.53
N LEU A 21 7.13 -1.56 -7.38
CA LEU A 21 5.94 -0.71 -7.40
C LEU A 21 5.89 0.25 -6.22
N ASP A 22 6.26 -0.19 -5.00
CA ASP A 22 6.38 0.70 -3.84
C ASP A 22 7.36 1.85 -4.10
N GLU A 23 8.54 1.54 -4.65
CA GLU A 23 9.54 2.56 -4.97
C GLU A 23 9.02 3.58 -6.00
N LYS A 24 8.29 3.13 -7.02
CA LYS A 24 7.74 4.01 -8.06
C LYS A 24 6.60 4.89 -7.57
N LEU A 25 5.79 4.39 -6.64
CA LEU A 25 4.65 5.12 -6.09
C LEU A 25 5.00 6.00 -4.88
N ARG A 26 6.25 6.02 -4.42
CA ARG A 26 6.70 6.92 -3.33
C ARG A 26 7.03 8.33 -3.81
N ALA A 27 6.71 9.31 -2.98
CA ALA A 27 6.93 10.75 -3.21
C ALA A 27 8.38 11.17 -3.51
N GLY A 28 9.35 10.26 -3.32
CA GLY A 28 10.76 10.46 -3.68
C GLY A 28 11.04 10.36 -5.18
N ASN A 29 10.11 9.85 -5.99
CA ASN A 29 10.28 9.65 -7.44
C ASN A 29 10.05 10.94 -8.26
N LYS A 30 10.60 12.08 -7.81
CA LYS A 30 10.34 13.44 -8.32
C LYS A 30 10.85 13.74 -9.75
N GLY A 31 11.38 12.74 -10.45
CA GLY A 31 11.95 12.90 -11.80
C GLY A 31 11.20 12.14 -12.90
N THR A 32 10.12 11.42 -12.58
CA THR A 32 9.31 10.69 -13.56
C THR A 32 8.01 11.45 -13.80
N SER A 33 7.69 11.73 -15.06
CA SER A 33 6.38 12.29 -15.41
C SER A 33 5.25 11.30 -15.13
N GLU A 34 4.01 11.79 -14.97
CA GLU A 34 2.86 10.91 -14.75
C GLU A 34 2.65 9.92 -15.91
N GLU A 35 2.89 10.35 -17.15
CA GLU A 35 2.80 9.49 -18.34
C GLU A 35 3.86 8.39 -18.36
N GLU A 36 5.11 8.72 -18.01
CA GLU A 36 6.19 7.73 -17.89
C GLU A 36 5.95 6.75 -16.74
N LEU A 37 5.38 7.25 -15.62
CA LEU A 37 5.00 6.42 -14.49
C LEU A 37 3.92 5.44 -14.93
N GLU A 38 2.84 5.90 -15.54
CA GLU A 38 1.74 5.07 -16.03
C GLU A 38 2.22 4.00 -17.02
N GLY A 39 3.04 4.38 -18.00
CA GLY A 39 3.65 3.43 -18.93
C GLY A 39 4.61 2.43 -18.26
N THR A 40 5.24 2.82 -17.15
CA THR A 40 6.04 1.90 -16.34
C THR A 40 5.16 0.90 -15.58
N LEU A 41 4.06 1.36 -14.98
CA LEU A 41 3.10 0.49 -14.27
C LEU A 41 2.53 -0.58 -15.23
N ASP A 42 2.17 -0.20 -16.45
CA ASP A 42 1.66 -1.15 -17.46
C ASP A 42 2.68 -2.25 -17.80
N LYS A 43 3.94 -1.87 -18.03
CA LYS A 43 5.03 -2.84 -18.29
C LYS A 43 5.22 -3.81 -17.14
N VAL A 44 5.13 -3.32 -15.91
CA VAL A 44 5.24 -4.15 -14.71
C VAL A 44 4.06 -5.13 -14.61
N LEU A 45 2.85 -4.70 -14.96
CA LEU A 45 1.68 -5.58 -14.94
C LEU A 45 1.75 -6.69 -15.98
N VAL A 46 2.38 -6.44 -17.14
CA VAL A 46 2.67 -7.52 -18.09
C VAL A 46 3.53 -8.60 -17.44
N LEU A 47 4.58 -8.23 -16.68
CA LEU A 47 5.42 -9.19 -15.95
C LEU A 47 4.63 -9.90 -14.84
N PHE A 48 3.80 -9.16 -14.11
CA PHE A 48 2.96 -9.69 -13.04
C PHE A 48 2.02 -10.81 -13.50
N ARG A 49 1.53 -10.78 -14.74
CA ARG A 49 0.67 -11.84 -15.31
C ARG A 49 1.33 -13.22 -15.34
N PHE A 50 2.66 -13.28 -15.42
CA PHE A 50 3.42 -14.53 -15.50
C PHE A 50 3.84 -15.05 -14.12
N ILE A 51 3.57 -14.31 -13.04
CA ILE A 51 3.91 -14.72 -11.68
C ILE A 51 2.83 -15.64 -11.11
N GLN A 52 3.26 -16.77 -10.53
CA GLN A 52 2.36 -17.71 -9.87
C GLN A 52 2.03 -17.31 -8.43
N GLY A 53 2.99 -16.75 -7.67
CA GLY A 53 2.82 -16.33 -6.27
C GLY A 53 2.11 -14.97 -6.10
N LYS A 54 0.87 -14.85 -6.60
CA LYS A 54 0.07 -13.60 -6.51
C LYS A 54 -0.35 -13.24 -5.09
N ASP A 55 -0.58 -14.25 -4.25
CA ASP A 55 -0.83 -14.14 -2.81
C ASP A 55 0.36 -13.51 -2.07
N VAL A 56 1.59 -13.92 -2.44
CA VAL A 56 2.80 -13.32 -1.88
C VAL A 56 2.92 -11.86 -2.31
N PHE A 57 2.68 -11.56 -3.60
CA PHE A 57 2.63 -10.18 -4.07
C PHE A 57 1.60 -9.36 -3.28
N GLU A 58 0.38 -9.86 -3.08
CA GLU A 58 -0.68 -9.17 -2.35
C GLU A 58 -0.24 -8.82 -0.92
N ALA A 59 0.36 -9.78 -0.21
CA ALA A 59 0.80 -9.58 1.17
C ALA A 59 1.85 -8.47 1.28
N PHE A 60 2.84 -8.45 0.39
CA PHE A 60 3.87 -7.41 0.35
C PHE A 60 3.30 -6.06 -0.10
N TYR A 61 2.53 -6.04 -1.18
CA TYR A 61 1.93 -4.82 -1.72
C TYR A 61 1.01 -4.15 -0.70
N LYS A 62 0.15 -4.92 -0.03
CA LYS A 62 -0.75 -4.43 1.03
C LYS A 62 0.03 -3.81 2.18
N LYS A 63 1.07 -4.49 2.66
CA LYS A 63 1.93 -4.00 3.76
C LYS A 63 2.56 -2.65 3.42
N ASP A 64 3.09 -2.52 2.21
CA ASP A 64 3.78 -1.30 1.80
C ASP A 64 2.81 -0.17 1.45
N LEU A 65 1.68 -0.45 0.81
CA LEU A 65 0.59 0.50 0.63
C LEU A 65 0.12 1.08 1.97
N ALA A 66 -0.09 0.23 2.98
CA ALA A 66 -0.51 0.69 4.30
C ALA A 66 0.49 1.69 4.91
N LYS A 67 1.79 1.41 4.81
CA LYS A 67 2.84 2.32 5.29
C LYS A 67 2.83 3.63 4.51
N ARG A 68 2.67 3.60 3.19
CA ARG A 68 2.65 4.82 2.37
C ARG A 68 1.47 5.71 2.72
N LEU A 69 0.28 5.13 2.85
CA LEU A 69 -0.95 5.83 3.23
C LEU A 69 -0.87 6.43 4.64
N LEU A 70 -0.33 5.68 5.63
CA LEU A 70 -0.18 6.14 7.01
C LEU A 70 0.89 7.23 7.18
N LEU A 71 1.98 7.14 6.42
CA LEU A 71 3.11 8.08 6.52
C LEU A 71 2.99 9.26 5.55
N GLY A 72 1.93 9.33 4.74
CA GLY A 72 1.76 10.35 3.70
C GLY A 72 2.90 10.36 2.68
N LYS A 73 3.45 9.18 2.35
CA LYS A 73 4.64 9.03 1.47
C LYS A 73 4.31 8.67 0.03
N SER A 74 3.04 8.64 -0.35
CA SER A 74 2.61 8.40 -1.75
C SER A 74 2.95 9.60 -2.64
N ALA A 75 3.32 9.32 -3.89
CA ALA A 75 3.64 10.35 -4.88
C ALA A 75 2.41 11.13 -5.35
N SER A 76 1.30 10.42 -5.59
CA SER A 76 0.01 11.00 -5.98
C SER A 76 -1.11 10.02 -5.59
N ILE A 77 -2.25 10.57 -5.22
CA ILE A 77 -3.48 9.81 -4.90
C ILE A 77 -4.01 9.15 -6.19
N ASP A 78 -3.97 9.87 -7.31
CA ASP A 78 -4.45 9.40 -8.59
C ASP A 78 -3.61 8.23 -9.11
N ALA A 79 -2.29 8.27 -8.88
CA ALA A 79 -1.39 7.16 -9.23
C ALA A 79 -1.70 5.88 -8.42
N GLU A 80 -1.98 6.01 -7.11
CA GLU A 80 -2.36 4.87 -6.27
C GLU A 80 -3.71 4.27 -6.70
N LYS A 81 -4.69 5.14 -7.01
CA LYS A 81 -6.00 4.72 -7.52
C LYS A 81 -5.90 4.04 -8.89
N SER A 82 -5.10 4.60 -9.80
CA SER A 82 -4.80 3.99 -11.11
C SER A 82 -4.23 2.58 -10.93
N MET A 83 -3.23 2.43 -10.06
CA MET A 83 -2.59 1.13 -9.82
C MET A 83 -3.56 0.08 -9.27
N ILE A 84 -4.41 0.44 -8.29
CA ILE A 84 -5.44 -0.48 -7.77
C ILE A 84 -6.43 -0.88 -8.88
N SER A 85 -6.85 0.08 -9.71
CA SER A 85 -7.75 -0.19 -10.84
C SER A 85 -7.13 -1.18 -11.84
N LYS A 86 -5.85 -1.02 -12.17
CA LYS A 86 -5.16 -1.94 -13.07
C LYS A 86 -5.00 -3.34 -12.44
N LEU A 87 -4.66 -3.44 -11.16
CA LEU A 87 -4.61 -4.74 -10.45
C LEU A 87 -5.96 -5.44 -10.44
N LYS A 88 -7.06 -4.69 -10.33
CA LYS A 88 -8.43 -5.21 -10.39
C LYS A 88 -8.73 -5.80 -11.77
N THR A 89 -8.27 -5.16 -12.84
CA THR A 89 -8.40 -5.71 -14.20
C THR A 89 -7.59 -7.00 -14.36
N GLU A 90 -6.39 -7.08 -13.78
CA GLU A 90 -5.49 -8.23 -13.95
C GLU A 90 -5.83 -9.45 -13.06
N CYS A 91 -6.36 -9.23 -11.85
CA CYS A 91 -6.63 -10.30 -10.88
C CYS A 91 -8.11 -10.43 -10.46
N GLY A 92 -8.97 -9.51 -10.89
CA GLY A 92 -10.36 -9.43 -10.47
C GLY A 92 -10.56 -8.72 -9.13
N SER A 93 -11.83 -8.44 -8.81
CA SER A 93 -12.22 -7.70 -7.60
C SER A 93 -11.88 -8.42 -6.30
N GLN A 94 -11.91 -9.76 -6.27
CA GLN A 94 -11.59 -10.51 -5.05
C GLN A 94 -10.19 -10.20 -4.51
N PHE A 95 -9.24 -9.98 -5.42
CA PHE A 95 -7.87 -9.61 -5.11
C PHE A 95 -7.74 -8.18 -4.56
N THR A 96 -8.52 -7.25 -5.11
CA THR A 96 -8.42 -5.82 -4.75
C THR A 96 -9.37 -5.39 -3.65
N ASN A 97 -10.38 -6.18 -3.26
CA ASN A 97 -11.37 -5.83 -2.25
C ASN A 97 -10.74 -5.25 -0.97
N LYS A 98 -9.66 -5.88 -0.53
CA LYS A 98 -8.87 -5.51 0.66
C LYS A 98 -8.12 -4.18 0.47
N LEU A 99 -7.53 -3.97 -0.71
CA LEU A 99 -6.81 -2.75 -1.09
C LEU A 99 -7.78 -1.56 -1.27
N GLU A 100 -8.91 -1.80 -1.94
CA GLU A 100 -9.99 -0.82 -2.14
C GLU A 100 -10.58 -0.36 -0.79
N GLY A 101 -10.74 -1.30 0.17
CA GLY A 101 -11.15 -0.99 1.54
C GLY A 101 -10.17 -0.05 2.24
N MET A 102 -8.87 -0.37 2.21
CA MET A 102 -7.82 0.48 2.80
C MET A 102 -7.79 1.87 2.17
N PHE A 103 -7.93 1.96 0.84
CA PHE A 103 -7.91 3.23 0.12
C PHE A 103 -9.15 4.07 0.41
N LYS A 104 -10.33 3.46 0.50
CA LYS A 104 -11.58 4.15 0.88
C LYS A 104 -11.51 4.67 2.32
N SER A 105 -11.02 3.86 3.25
CA SER A 105 -10.79 4.29 4.64
C SER A 105 -9.84 5.48 4.70
N TRP A 106 -8.73 5.43 3.95
CA TRP A 106 -7.78 6.52 3.89
C TRP A 106 -8.34 7.79 3.22
N ASN A 107 -9.04 7.66 2.09
CA ASN A 107 -9.63 8.79 1.37
C ASN A 107 -10.64 9.55 2.25
N ASN A 108 -11.45 8.83 3.03
CA ASN A 108 -12.37 9.44 3.98
C ASN A 108 -11.65 10.22 5.09
N LEU A 109 -10.42 9.80 5.47
CA LEU A 109 -9.60 10.55 6.43
C LEU A 109 -9.03 11.85 5.84
N GLN A 110 -8.81 11.86 4.52
CA GLN A 110 -8.30 13.02 3.81
C GLN A 110 -9.41 14.07 3.58
N THR A 111 -10.63 13.65 3.28
CA THR A 111 -11.77 14.56 2.99
C THR A 111 -12.29 15.32 4.22
N ASP A 112 -12.01 14.86 5.44
CA ASP A 112 -12.33 15.61 6.66
C ASP A 112 -11.34 16.76 6.93
N HIS A 113 -10.32 16.92 6.07
CA HIS A 113 -9.14 17.75 6.34
C HIS A 113 -8.84 18.82 5.30
N ASP A 114 -9.86 19.53 4.81
CA ASP A 114 -9.70 20.82 4.09
C ASP A 114 -9.07 21.95 4.97
N GLY A 115 -8.63 21.65 6.18
CA GLY A 115 -8.12 22.66 7.13
C GLY A 115 -6.64 22.62 7.50
N LEU A 116 -5.96 21.47 7.56
CA LEU A 116 -4.63 21.35 8.22
C LEU A 116 -3.92 20.01 7.91
N GLY A 117 -3.08 19.91 6.88
CA GLY A 117 -2.43 18.66 6.47
C GLY A 117 -2.08 17.65 7.60
N CYS A 118 -2.50 16.39 7.41
CA CYS A 118 -2.27 15.25 8.31
C CYS A 118 -0.84 15.22 8.87
N THR A 119 -0.66 15.66 10.12
CA THR A 119 0.59 15.58 10.90
C THR A 119 0.53 14.44 11.92
N CYS A 120 -0.09 13.31 11.56
CA CYS A 120 -0.13 12.10 12.40
C CYS A 120 1.27 11.55 12.73
N VAL A 121 2.32 12.03 12.04
CA VAL A 121 3.73 11.71 12.30
C VAL A 121 4.21 12.25 13.66
N SER A 122 3.56 13.26 14.24
CA SER A 122 3.97 13.83 15.54
C SER A 122 3.52 13.02 16.76
N ILE A 123 2.61 12.05 16.61
CA ILE A 123 2.06 11.29 17.75
C ILE A 123 2.99 10.14 18.18
N ILE A 124 3.89 9.67 17.31
CA ILE A 124 4.77 8.52 17.62
C ILE A 124 5.99 8.92 18.48
N LEU A 125 6.30 10.22 18.64
CA LEU A 125 7.51 10.69 19.34
C LEU A 125 7.28 11.48 20.64
N SER A 126 6.04 11.73 21.07
CA SER A 126 5.77 12.46 22.32
C SER A 126 5.33 11.52 23.46
N PRO A 127 6.12 11.39 24.54
CA PRO A 127 5.69 10.68 25.74
C PRO A 127 4.96 11.69 26.61
N PHE A 128 3.65 11.87 26.41
CA PHE A 128 2.65 12.45 27.34
C PHE A 128 1.49 13.02 26.50
N HIS A 129 0.30 12.40 26.54
CA HIS A 129 -0.83 12.88 27.34
C HIS A 129 -2.07 12.03 27.04
N LEU A 130 -2.54 11.32 28.06
CA LEU A 130 -3.77 10.54 28.05
C LEU A 130 -4.88 11.39 28.67
N HIS A 131 -5.65 12.14 27.86
CA HIS A 131 -7.06 12.45 28.15
C HIS A 131 -7.77 13.16 26.99
N SER A 132 -8.51 12.42 26.15
CA SER A 132 -9.81 12.87 25.63
C SER A 132 -10.61 11.67 25.08
N PRO A 133 -11.94 11.64 25.26
CA PRO A 133 -12.81 10.65 24.62
C PRO A 133 -13.22 11.21 23.26
N THR A 134 -12.30 11.22 22.30
CA THR A 134 -12.65 11.46 20.90
C THR A 134 -12.83 10.11 20.20
N PRO A 135 -13.73 10.01 19.21
CA PRO A 135 -13.98 8.75 18.51
C PRO A 135 -12.67 8.26 17.92
N LEU A 136 -12.26 7.07 18.33
CA LEU A 136 -10.96 6.46 18.08
C LEU A 136 -10.46 6.77 16.67
N VAL A 137 -9.37 7.55 16.62
CA VAL A 137 -8.71 8.02 15.40
C VAL A 137 -8.52 6.83 14.46
N PRO A 138 -8.98 6.87 13.21
CA PRO A 138 -8.86 5.74 12.30
C PRO A 138 -7.40 5.37 11.97
N CYS A 139 -6.45 6.26 12.25
CA CYS A 139 -5.01 5.95 12.30
C CYS A 139 -4.67 4.84 13.31
N TYR A 140 -5.30 4.84 14.49
CA TYR A 140 -5.14 3.77 15.49
C TYR A 140 -5.75 2.46 15.00
N PHE A 141 -6.84 2.51 14.25
CA PHE A 141 -7.48 1.33 13.68
C PHE A 141 -6.63 0.68 12.58
N LEU A 142 -6.07 1.48 11.66
CA LEU A 142 -5.09 1.00 10.67
C LEU A 142 -3.80 0.49 11.33
N CYS A 143 -3.31 1.18 12.36
CA CYS A 143 -2.14 0.74 13.12
C CYS A 143 -2.40 -0.59 13.85
N THR A 144 -3.56 -0.73 14.50
CA THR A 144 -3.96 -1.97 15.21
C THR A 144 -4.20 -3.13 14.24
N MET A 145 -4.82 -2.87 13.07
CA MET A 145 -5.02 -3.87 12.02
C MET A 145 -3.69 -4.34 11.40
N LEU A 146 -2.67 -3.49 11.35
CA LEU A 146 -1.31 -3.85 10.93
C LEU A 146 -0.51 -4.56 12.02
N TYR A 147 -0.63 -4.13 13.28
CA TYR A 147 0.19 -4.65 14.40
C TYR A 147 -0.34 -5.98 14.97
N LEU A 148 -1.65 -6.20 14.96
CA LEU A 148 -2.26 -7.43 15.47
C LEU A 148 -2.38 -8.55 14.42
N GLY A 149 -1.90 -8.33 13.20
CA GLY A 149 -1.90 -9.40 12.18
C GLY A 149 -3.29 -9.94 11.85
N TYR A 150 -4.36 -9.13 12.00
CA TYR A 150 -5.76 -9.50 11.72
C TYR A 150 -6.06 -9.63 10.21
N PHE A 151 -5.08 -10.14 9.47
CA PHE A 151 -5.11 -10.26 8.01
C PHE A 151 -4.40 -11.54 7.58
N ASP A 152 -4.69 -12.63 8.29
CA ASP A 152 -4.66 -14.00 7.76
C ASP A 152 -6.07 -14.34 7.23
#